data_AF-A0A6A4GP41-F1
#
_entry.id   AF-A0A6A4GP41-F1
#
_cell.length_a   1.000
_cell.length_b   1.000
_cell.length_c   1.000
_cell.angle_alpha   90.00
_cell.angle_beta   90.00
_cell.angle_gamma   90.00
#
_symmetry.space_group_name_H-M   'P 1'
#
loop_
_entity.id
_entity.type
_entity.pdbx_description
1 polymer ?
#
loop_
_entity_poly.entity_id
_entity_poly.type
_entity_poly.pdbx_seq_one_letter_code
_entity_poly.pdbx_strand_id
1 'polypeptide(L)'
;MLFRPICDSIARSVADLLDSGKVDPHHVDEIVYVGGTTCLPGLDELCLTAGFNEDINTPFSMGTVIGGGIGDPTTVLARGCALQAALIASLTEEDVELKKAFERSSELTEVKTTSKILGLVFPDESGNELGGTWIPLVPAETVLPARRTATFDIGLSEQSKRFAFELWEVSEGIRVEKVVPPKGEAVDDEDEEEEEEVEVKHKTLTKEALIGAAEAQAVLGIQVKGPSKEAGKWTTTVEATIIVDASGAVDVTVKEIGKDGAVATVKAPAP
;
A
#
# COMPACT_ATOMS: atom_id res chain seq x y z
N MET A 1 -10.09 -31.08 -16.02
CA MET A 1 -9.28 -30.43 -17.08
C MET A 1 -7.83 -30.88 -16.96
N LEU A 2 -7.16 -31.24 -18.07
CA LEU A 2 -5.77 -31.74 -18.07
C LEU A 2 -4.72 -30.70 -17.62
N PHE A 3 -5.05 -29.41 -17.66
CA PHE A 3 -4.16 -28.31 -17.32
C PHE A 3 -4.14 -27.94 -15.82
N ARG A 4 -5.21 -28.28 -15.08
CA ARG A 4 -5.38 -27.91 -13.67
C ARG A 4 -4.25 -28.39 -12.76
N PRO A 5 -3.73 -29.64 -12.87
CA PRO A 5 -2.60 -30.07 -12.05
C PRO A 5 -1.32 -29.22 -12.21
N ILE A 6 -1.15 -28.59 -13.39
CA ILE A 6 -0.01 -27.70 -13.66
C ILE A 6 -0.23 -26.36 -12.94
N CYS A 7 -1.43 -25.76 -13.05
CA CYS A 7 -1.79 -24.54 -12.31
C CYS A 7 -1.64 -24.74 -10.80
N ASP A 8 -2.11 -25.85 -10.26
CA ASP A 8 -2.01 -26.17 -8.82
C ASP A 8 -0.54 -26.28 -8.37
N SER A 9 0.34 -26.79 -9.24
CA SER A 9 1.78 -26.86 -8.95
C SER A 9 2.43 -25.48 -8.96
N ILE A 10 2.00 -24.59 -9.85
CA ILE A 10 2.46 -23.20 -9.88
C ILE A 10 1.97 -22.48 -8.61
N ALA A 11 0.71 -22.67 -8.23
CA ALA A 11 0.11 -22.12 -7.00
C ALA A 11 0.90 -22.48 -5.75
N ARG A 12 1.24 -23.76 -5.60
CA ARG A 12 2.07 -24.24 -4.50
C ARG A 12 3.44 -23.58 -4.49
N SER A 13 4.09 -23.48 -5.65
CA SER A 13 5.41 -22.83 -5.75
C SER A 13 5.37 -21.35 -5.36
N VAL A 14 4.28 -20.64 -5.70
CA VAL A 14 4.06 -19.25 -5.30
C VAL A 14 3.80 -19.15 -3.80
N ALA A 15 2.95 -20.02 -3.24
CA ALA A 15 2.68 -20.05 -1.81
C ALA A 15 3.94 -20.37 -0.99
N ASP A 16 4.74 -21.35 -1.41
CA ASP A 16 6.02 -21.70 -0.77
C ASP A 16 7.01 -20.52 -0.80
N LEU A 17 7.04 -19.77 -1.91
CA LEU A 17 7.88 -18.57 -2.02
C LEU A 17 7.42 -17.48 -1.04
N LEU A 18 6.12 -17.21 -0.99
CA LEU A 18 5.54 -16.21 -0.09
C LEU A 18 5.79 -16.58 1.38
N ASP A 19 5.62 -17.85 1.75
CA ASP A 19 5.93 -18.35 3.09
C ASP A 19 7.42 -18.21 3.43
N SER A 20 8.31 -18.55 2.48
CA SER A 20 9.76 -18.35 2.67
C SER A 20 10.15 -16.90 2.89
N GLY A 21 9.40 -15.96 2.28
CA GLY A 21 9.54 -14.53 2.47
C GLY A 21 8.77 -13.97 3.66
N LYS A 22 7.97 -14.80 4.36
CA LYS A 22 7.02 -14.40 5.41
C LYS A 22 6.05 -13.31 4.96
N VAL A 23 5.63 -13.36 3.70
CA VAL A 23 4.67 -12.44 3.09
C VAL A 23 3.33 -13.15 2.99
N ASP A 24 2.27 -12.59 3.60
CA ASP A 24 0.92 -13.10 3.33
C ASP A 24 0.47 -12.65 1.94
N PRO A 25 -0.17 -13.52 1.14
CA PRO A 25 -0.72 -13.17 -0.17
C PRO A 25 -1.58 -11.90 -0.20
N HIS A 26 -2.26 -11.54 0.89
CA HIS A 26 -3.08 -10.32 0.98
C HIS A 26 -2.25 -9.03 0.98
N HIS A 27 -0.95 -9.11 1.26
CA HIS A 27 -0.02 -7.97 1.16
C HIS A 27 0.47 -7.74 -0.28
N VAL A 28 0.11 -8.60 -1.24
CA VAL A 28 0.50 -8.41 -2.64
C VAL A 28 -0.51 -7.52 -3.34
N ASP A 29 -0.03 -6.39 -3.86
CA ASP A 29 -0.87 -5.39 -4.53
C ASP A 29 -1.02 -5.65 -6.05
N GLU A 30 0.00 -6.27 -6.66
CA GLU A 30 0.07 -6.53 -8.09
C GLU A 30 0.81 -7.84 -8.38
N ILE A 31 0.30 -8.58 -9.37
CA ILE A 31 0.98 -9.73 -9.96
C ILE A 31 1.41 -9.35 -11.38
N VAL A 32 2.69 -9.53 -11.71
CA VAL A 32 3.21 -9.29 -13.06
C VAL A 32 3.53 -10.63 -13.73
N TYR A 33 2.86 -10.91 -14.84
CA TYR A 33 3.11 -12.13 -15.61
C TYR A 33 4.25 -11.96 -16.61
N VAL A 34 5.12 -12.98 -16.68
CA VAL A 34 6.31 -12.98 -17.52
C VAL A 34 6.45 -14.31 -18.26
N GLY A 35 6.65 -14.25 -19.58
CA GLY A 35 6.86 -15.40 -20.46
C GLY A 35 5.57 -15.92 -21.10
N GLY A 36 5.67 -16.52 -22.30
CA GLY A 36 4.49 -16.84 -23.12
C GLY A 36 3.50 -17.84 -22.52
N THR A 37 3.94 -18.70 -21.60
CA THR A 37 3.04 -19.59 -20.85
C THR A 37 2.00 -18.82 -20.04
N THR A 38 2.32 -17.60 -19.62
CA THR A 38 1.41 -16.78 -18.81
C THR A 38 0.29 -16.10 -19.61
N CYS A 39 0.29 -16.25 -20.94
CA CYS A 39 -0.82 -15.84 -21.78
C CYS A 39 -1.98 -16.87 -21.80
N LEU A 40 -1.83 -18.01 -21.12
CA LEU A 40 -2.85 -19.07 -21.10
C LEU A 40 -4.08 -18.61 -20.28
N PRO A 41 -5.28 -18.61 -20.89
CA PRO A 41 -6.51 -18.35 -20.15
C PRO A 41 -6.70 -19.39 -19.04
N GLY A 42 -7.07 -18.95 -17.83
CA GLY A 42 -7.22 -19.80 -16.65
C GLY A 42 -6.00 -19.83 -15.73
N LEU A 43 -4.88 -19.19 -16.08
CA LEU A 43 -3.78 -19.00 -15.12
C LEU A 43 -4.23 -18.08 -13.95
N ASP A 44 -5.17 -17.17 -14.17
CA ASP A 44 -5.69 -16.30 -13.10
C ASP A 44 -6.47 -17.05 -12.01
N GLU A 45 -6.87 -18.31 -12.25
CA GLU A 45 -7.39 -19.20 -11.19
C GLU A 45 -6.33 -19.48 -10.09
N LEU A 46 -5.05 -19.22 -10.41
CA LEU A 46 -3.95 -19.16 -9.45
C LEU A 46 -4.24 -18.17 -8.32
N CYS A 47 -4.86 -17.02 -8.62
CA CYS A 47 -5.11 -15.97 -7.64
C CYS A 47 -5.94 -16.49 -6.46
N LEU A 48 -6.97 -17.28 -6.79
CA LEU A 48 -7.82 -17.97 -5.83
C LEU A 48 -7.05 -19.06 -5.07
N THR A 49 -6.30 -19.89 -5.79
CA THR A 49 -5.62 -21.07 -5.21
C THR A 49 -4.47 -20.67 -4.28
N ALA A 50 -3.77 -19.59 -4.59
CA ALA A 50 -2.68 -19.06 -3.78
C ALA A 50 -3.16 -18.06 -2.71
N GLY A 51 -4.47 -17.82 -2.61
CA GLY A 51 -5.08 -17.03 -1.54
C GLY A 51 -4.82 -15.53 -1.61
N PHE A 52 -4.60 -15.00 -2.82
CA PHE A 52 -4.48 -13.56 -3.04
C PHE A 52 -5.81 -12.84 -2.83
N ASN A 53 -5.73 -11.52 -2.64
CA ASN A 53 -6.92 -10.67 -2.57
C ASN A 53 -7.71 -10.72 -3.89
N GLU A 54 -9.04 -10.70 -3.83
CA GLU A 54 -9.92 -10.69 -5.01
C GLU A 54 -9.72 -9.43 -5.87
N ASP A 55 -9.39 -8.30 -5.25
CA ASP A 55 -9.14 -7.02 -5.93
C ASP A 55 -7.71 -6.86 -6.46
N ILE A 56 -6.92 -7.94 -6.51
CA ILE A 56 -5.51 -7.87 -6.93
C ILE A 56 -5.38 -7.48 -8.42
N ASN A 57 -4.42 -6.61 -8.71
CA ASN A 57 -4.14 -6.24 -10.09
C ASN A 57 -3.36 -7.35 -10.78
N THR A 58 -3.95 -7.93 -11.82
CA THR A 58 -3.32 -8.92 -12.69
C THR A 58 -3.33 -8.41 -14.13
N PRO A 59 -2.48 -8.95 -15.00
CA PRO A 59 -2.51 -8.61 -16.41
C PRO A 59 -3.86 -8.96 -17.08
N PHE A 60 -4.61 -9.94 -16.55
CA PHE A 60 -5.95 -10.24 -17.04
C PHE A 60 -6.97 -9.21 -16.54
N SER A 61 -6.96 -8.83 -15.25
CA SER A 61 -7.87 -7.80 -14.73
C SER A 61 -7.62 -6.42 -15.34
N MET A 62 -6.35 -6.12 -15.69
CA MET A 62 -5.96 -4.91 -16.42
C MET A 62 -6.12 -5.00 -17.95
N GLY A 63 -6.45 -6.17 -18.50
CA GLY A 63 -6.64 -6.37 -19.94
C GLY A 63 -5.37 -6.25 -20.80
N THR A 64 -4.19 -6.46 -20.22
CA THR A 64 -2.88 -6.26 -20.89
C THR A 64 -2.34 -7.52 -21.59
N VAL A 65 -2.90 -8.70 -21.30
CA VAL A 65 -2.46 -9.98 -21.88
C VAL A 65 -2.80 -10.12 -23.38
N ILE A 66 -3.86 -9.46 -23.85
CA ILE A 66 -4.36 -9.62 -25.22
C ILE A 66 -3.85 -8.46 -26.10
N GLY A 67 -3.06 -8.77 -27.13
CA GLY A 67 -2.75 -7.84 -28.22
C GLY A 67 -1.39 -7.12 -28.19
N GLY A 68 -0.41 -7.61 -27.41
CA GLY A 68 0.97 -7.10 -27.48
C GLY A 68 1.17 -5.70 -26.91
N GLY A 69 0.25 -5.26 -26.05
CA GLY A 69 0.23 -3.93 -25.43
C GLY A 69 1.28 -3.73 -24.34
N ILE A 70 1.14 -2.63 -23.59
CA ILE A 70 1.93 -2.37 -22.39
C ILE A 70 1.60 -3.47 -21.38
N GLY A 71 2.60 -4.24 -20.93
CA GLY A 71 2.39 -5.38 -20.03
C GLY A 71 2.25 -6.75 -20.71
N ASP A 72 2.43 -6.84 -22.04
CA ASP A 72 2.49 -8.13 -22.74
C ASP A 72 3.56 -9.06 -22.13
N PRO A 73 3.16 -10.21 -21.54
CA PRO A 73 4.09 -11.09 -20.86
C PRO A 73 5.20 -11.65 -21.76
N THR A 74 4.97 -11.73 -23.07
CA THR A 74 5.96 -12.25 -24.03
C THR A 74 7.08 -11.27 -24.34
N THR A 75 6.87 -9.96 -24.11
CA THR A 75 7.83 -8.92 -24.48
C THR A 75 8.37 -8.12 -23.29
N VAL A 76 7.80 -8.26 -22.09
CA VAL A 76 8.18 -7.48 -20.90
C VAL A 76 9.68 -7.53 -20.57
N LEU A 77 10.31 -8.70 -20.66
CA LEU A 77 11.76 -8.84 -20.41
C LEU A 77 12.59 -8.10 -21.47
N ALA A 78 12.28 -8.28 -22.75
CA ALA A 78 13.03 -7.64 -23.83
C ALA A 78 12.89 -6.10 -23.76
N ARG A 79 11.69 -5.61 -23.44
CA ARG A 79 11.43 -4.18 -23.22
C ARG A 79 12.21 -3.63 -22.03
N GLY A 80 12.19 -4.33 -20.89
CA GLY A 80 12.96 -3.96 -19.70
C GLY A 80 14.46 -3.89 -19.98
N CYS A 81 15.02 -4.91 -20.65
CA CYS A 81 16.43 -4.92 -21.05
C CYS A 81 16.78 -3.76 -22.00
N ALA A 82 15.93 -3.49 -23.00
CA ALA A 82 16.16 -2.40 -23.95
C ALA A 82 16.10 -1.02 -23.26
N LEU A 83 15.13 -0.82 -22.35
CA LEU A 83 15.01 0.40 -21.57
C LEU A 83 16.22 0.59 -20.64
N GLN A 84 16.62 -0.45 -19.93
CA GLN A 84 17.79 -0.41 -19.06
C GLN A 84 19.08 -0.13 -19.86
N ALA A 85 19.24 -0.75 -21.03
CA ALA A 85 20.38 -0.48 -21.91
C ALA A 85 20.39 0.97 -22.41
N ALA A 86 19.22 1.53 -22.74
CA ALA A 86 19.11 2.94 -23.13
C ALA A 86 19.48 3.89 -21.99
N LEU A 87 19.05 3.60 -20.76
CA LEU A 87 19.43 4.38 -19.57
C LEU A 87 20.95 4.32 -19.32
N ILE A 88 21.55 3.13 -19.36
CA ILE A 88 23.00 2.96 -19.19
C ILE A 88 23.77 3.66 -20.31
N ALA A 89 23.30 3.57 -21.56
CA ALA A 89 23.94 4.23 -22.70
C ALA A 89 23.84 5.76 -22.64
N SER A 90 22.88 6.31 -21.88
CA SER A 90 22.75 7.74 -21.65
C SER A 90 23.72 8.30 -20.60
N LEU A 91 24.40 7.43 -19.84
CA LEU A 91 25.37 7.84 -18.83
C LEU A 91 26.62 8.43 -19.47
N THR A 92 27.06 9.56 -18.93
CA THR A 92 28.22 10.30 -19.36
C THR A 92 29.46 9.96 -18.52
N GLU A 93 30.60 10.56 -18.83
CA GLU A 93 31.81 10.45 -18.00
C GLU A 93 31.68 11.17 -16.65
N GLU A 94 30.66 12.02 -16.47
CA GLU A 94 30.38 12.70 -15.20
C GLU A 94 29.63 11.76 -14.22
N ASP A 95 28.99 10.70 -14.72
CA ASP A 95 28.16 9.76 -13.95
C ASP A 95 28.96 8.60 -13.32
N VAL A 96 30.17 8.88 -12.81
CA VAL A 96 31.11 7.85 -12.31
C VAL A 96 30.51 7.06 -11.14
N GLU A 97 29.85 7.72 -10.21
CA GLU A 97 29.24 7.05 -9.05
C GLU A 97 28.08 6.12 -9.46
N LEU A 98 27.26 6.56 -10.43
CA LEU A 98 26.17 5.73 -10.93
C LEU A 98 26.68 4.52 -11.72
N LYS A 99 27.77 4.68 -12.48
CA LYS A 99 28.44 3.55 -13.14
C LYS A 99 28.95 2.51 -12.14
N LYS A 100 29.47 2.94 -10.98
CA LYS A 100 29.90 2.04 -9.90
C LYS A 100 28.76 1.24 -9.28
N ALA A 101 27.51 1.72 -9.36
CA ALA A 101 26.35 0.97 -8.85
C ALA A 101 26.14 -0.36 -9.59
N PHE A 102 26.59 -0.45 -10.85
CA PHE A 102 26.47 -1.66 -11.68
C PHE A 102 27.63 -2.65 -11.52
N GLU A 103 28.64 -2.33 -10.70
CA GLU A 103 29.73 -3.24 -10.40
C GLU A 103 29.27 -4.35 -9.43
N ARG A 104 29.86 -5.54 -9.57
CA ARG A 104 29.52 -6.68 -8.71
C ARG A 104 29.94 -6.37 -7.27
N SER A 105 28.97 -6.41 -6.34
CA SER A 105 29.16 -6.10 -4.91
C SER A 105 29.34 -4.61 -4.61
N SER A 106 28.70 -3.72 -5.39
CA SER A 106 28.66 -2.30 -5.07
C SER A 106 27.95 -2.04 -3.74
N GLU A 107 28.59 -1.27 -2.84
CA GLU A 107 27.97 -0.82 -1.58
C GLU A 107 26.68 -0.02 -1.83
N LEU A 108 26.52 0.55 -3.04
CA LEU A 108 25.31 1.26 -3.48
C LEU A 108 24.08 0.33 -3.63
N THR A 109 24.29 -0.99 -3.60
CA THR A 109 23.20 -1.98 -3.57
C THR A 109 22.78 -2.36 -2.15
N GLU A 110 23.55 -1.96 -1.13
CA GLU A 110 23.19 -2.12 0.27
C GLU A 110 22.38 -0.90 0.73
N VAL A 111 21.08 -1.10 0.93
CA VAL A 111 20.14 -0.03 1.27
C VAL A 111 19.48 -0.29 2.61
N LYS A 112 19.18 0.79 3.34
CA LYS A 112 18.33 0.74 4.52
C LYS A 112 16.89 0.95 4.10
N THR A 113 15.99 0.18 4.71
CA THR A 113 14.54 0.30 4.49
C THR A 113 13.82 0.63 5.79
N THR A 114 12.62 1.18 5.68
CA THR A 114 11.68 1.23 6.81
C THR A 114 11.23 -0.18 7.18
N SER A 115 11.10 -0.48 8.47
CA SER A 115 10.59 -1.78 8.92
C SER A 115 9.07 -1.80 9.17
N LYS A 116 8.47 -0.62 9.34
CA LYS A 116 7.05 -0.41 9.64
C LYS A 116 6.49 0.73 8.79
N ILE A 117 5.16 0.84 8.78
CA ILE A 117 4.47 1.92 8.10
C ILE A 117 4.55 3.18 8.96
N LEU A 118 4.91 4.30 8.35
CA LEU A 118 4.81 5.62 8.96
C LEU A 118 3.60 6.36 8.40
N GLY A 119 2.80 6.93 9.28
CA GLY A 119 1.63 7.68 8.86
C GLY A 119 1.09 8.58 9.96
N LEU A 120 0.05 9.32 9.60
CA LEU A 120 -0.57 10.31 10.45
C LEU A 120 -1.93 9.82 10.92
N VAL A 121 -2.20 10.03 12.21
CA VAL A 121 -3.54 9.91 12.78
C VAL A 121 -4.07 11.31 13.05
N PHE A 122 -5.19 11.63 12.42
CA PHE A 122 -5.96 12.83 12.72
C PHE A 122 -7.11 12.45 13.65
N PRO A 123 -7.12 12.92 14.91
CA PRO A 123 -8.18 12.58 15.85
C PRO A 123 -9.56 12.96 15.33
N ASP A 124 -10.51 12.04 15.38
CA ASP A 124 -11.90 12.26 15.01
C ASP A 124 -12.86 11.48 15.93
N GLU A 125 -14.17 11.67 15.73
CA GLU A 125 -15.21 11.03 16.55
C GLU A 125 -15.57 9.62 16.05
N SER A 126 -14.82 9.03 15.11
CA SER A 126 -15.19 7.75 14.49
C SER A 126 -15.08 6.56 15.45
N GLY A 127 -14.30 6.70 16.53
CA GLY A 127 -14.07 5.62 17.50
C GLY A 127 -13.37 4.39 16.90
N ASN A 128 -12.64 4.56 15.79
CA ASN A 128 -11.89 3.48 15.17
C ASN A 128 -10.69 3.03 16.03
N GLU A 129 -10.13 1.85 15.71
CA GLU A 129 -9.03 1.24 16.50
C GLU A 129 -7.77 2.12 16.58
N LEU A 130 -7.59 3.03 15.62
CA LEU A 130 -6.48 3.96 15.57
C LEU A 130 -6.80 5.31 16.24
N GLY A 131 -8.01 5.50 16.78
CA GLY A 131 -8.43 6.74 17.46
C GLY A 131 -8.56 7.96 16.56
N GLY A 132 -8.71 7.77 15.25
CA GLY A 132 -8.82 8.85 14.27
C GLY A 132 -8.59 8.42 12.83
N THR A 133 -8.76 9.34 11.88
CA THR A 133 -8.50 9.09 10.46
C THR A 133 -7.01 8.80 10.25
N TRP A 134 -6.71 7.59 9.76
CA TRP A 134 -5.35 7.14 9.46
C TRP A 134 -4.96 7.44 8.03
N ILE A 135 -3.82 8.10 7.86
CA ILE A 135 -3.22 8.43 6.57
C ILE A 135 -1.84 7.78 6.49
N PRO A 136 -1.68 6.60 5.86
CA PRO A 136 -0.38 6.01 5.64
C PRO A 136 0.42 6.86 4.65
N LEU A 137 1.67 7.18 4.99
CA LEU A 137 2.53 8.01 4.13
C LEU A 137 3.73 7.24 3.59
N VAL A 138 4.44 6.50 4.43
CA VAL A 138 5.61 5.70 4.04
C VAL A 138 5.31 4.23 4.37
N PRO A 139 5.14 3.36 3.36
CA PRO A 139 4.98 1.92 3.59
C PRO A 139 6.19 1.29 4.28
N ALA A 140 6.01 0.11 4.85
CA ALA A 140 7.13 -0.74 5.24
C ALA A 140 7.99 -1.10 4.02
N GLU A 141 9.24 -1.48 4.26
CA GLU A 141 10.25 -1.82 3.26
C GLU A 141 10.56 -0.69 2.25
N THR A 142 10.32 0.56 2.62
CA THR A 142 10.66 1.71 1.77
C THR A 142 12.13 2.09 1.95
N VAL A 143 12.88 2.10 0.84
CA VAL A 143 14.30 2.48 0.81
C VAL A 143 14.51 3.94 1.24
N LEU A 144 15.54 4.17 2.07
CA LEU A 144 15.94 5.48 2.58
C LEU A 144 17.09 6.10 1.76
N PRO A 145 17.14 7.43 1.60
CA PRO A 145 16.18 8.42 2.09
C PRO A 145 14.88 8.43 1.27
N ALA A 146 13.75 8.71 1.93
CA ALA A 146 12.43 8.72 1.34
C ALA A 146 11.70 10.04 1.58
N ARG A 147 10.95 10.50 0.58
CA ARG A 147 10.00 11.61 0.71
C ARG A 147 8.64 11.21 0.15
N ARG A 148 7.58 11.50 0.90
CA ARG A 148 6.20 11.30 0.47
C ARG A 148 5.37 12.52 0.81
N THR A 149 4.44 12.84 -0.08
CA THR A 149 3.53 13.97 0.07
C THR A 149 2.12 13.50 -0.29
N ALA A 150 1.14 13.84 0.54
CA ALA A 150 -0.26 13.53 0.32
C ALA A 150 -1.12 14.76 0.61
N THR A 151 -2.14 14.96 -0.22
CA THR A 151 -3.12 16.04 -0.07
C THR A 151 -4.48 15.46 0.22
N PHE A 152 -5.12 15.95 1.27
CA PHE A 152 -6.43 15.47 1.71
C PHE A 152 -7.14 16.53 2.54
N ASP A 153 -8.45 16.38 2.69
CA ASP A 153 -9.27 17.24 3.53
C ASP A 153 -9.33 16.67 4.95
N ILE A 154 -9.26 17.55 5.95
CA ILE A 154 -9.39 17.18 7.36
C ILE A 154 -10.51 17.96 8.01
N GLY A 155 -11.17 17.31 8.98
CA GLY A 155 -12.13 17.96 9.86
C GLY A 155 -11.45 18.93 10.83
N LEU A 156 -12.10 20.05 11.11
CA LEU A 156 -11.70 21.01 12.12
C LEU A 156 -12.70 20.99 13.27
N SER A 157 -12.20 21.12 14.49
CA SER A 157 -13.10 21.31 15.65
C SER A 157 -13.87 22.62 15.50
N GLU A 158 -15.20 22.58 15.68
CA GLU A 158 -16.05 23.77 15.50
C GLU A 158 -15.71 24.90 16.49
N GLN A 159 -15.29 24.52 17.70
CA GLN A 159 -15.03 25.45 18.80
C GLN A 159 -13.68 26.16 18.65
N SER A 160 -12.64 25.42 18.23
CA SER A 160 -11.28 25.95 18.22
C SER A 160 -10.71 26.15 16.83
N LYS A 161 -11.33 25.63 15.76
CA LYS A 161 -10.81 25.66 14.38
C LYS A 161 -9.33 25.27 14.32
N ARG A 162 -8.95 24.27 15.10
CA ARG A 162 -7.62 23.66 15.10
C ARG A 162 -7.66 22.32 14.40
N PHE A 163 -6.51 21.95 13.86
CA PHE A 163 -6.21 20.57 13.55
C PHE A 163 -5.02 20.10 14.39
N ALA A 164 -5.03 18.82 14.72
CA ALA A 164 -3.95 18.12 15.38
C ALA A 164 -3.69 16.82 14.65
N PHE A 165 -2.45 16.35 14.70
CA PHE A 165 -2.08 15.05 14.18
C PHE A 165 -1.02 14.40 15.07
N GLU A 166 -1.03 13.08 15.04
CA GLU A 166 -0.02 12.23 15.66
C GLU A 166 0.71 11.45 14.55
N LEU A 167 2.04 11.42 14.61
CA LEU A 167 2.88 10.59 13.77
C LEU A 167 3.12 9.25 14.47
N TRP A 168 2.73 8.16 13.81
CA TRP A 168 2.82 6.81 14.36
C TRP A 168 3.61 5.87 13.45
N GLU A 169 4.31 4.94 14.10
CA GLU A 169 4.65 3.64 13.51
C GLU A 169 3.48 2.68 13.66
N VAL A 170 3.11 2.03 12.57
CA VAL A 170 2.01 1.06 12.51
C VAL A 170 2.48 -0.21 11.81
N SER A 171 2.10 -1.37 12.35
CA SER A 171 2.28 -2.66 11.70
C SER A 171 0.97 -3.14 11.06
N GLU A 172 1.09 -3.73 9.88
CA GLU A 172 0.01 -4.47 9.24
C GLU A 172 0.01 -5.93 9.73
N GLY A 173 -1.18 -6.44 10.01
CA GLY A 173 -1.42 -7.83 10.36
C GLY A 173 -2.69 -8.35 9.69
N ILE A 174 -2.91 -9.65 9.76
CA ILE A 174 -4.12 -10.28 9.20
C ILE A 174 -4.86 -11.01 10.31
N ARG A 175 -6.12 -10.63 10.49
CA ARG A 175 -7.06 -11.34 11.35
C ARG A 175 -7.89 -12.28 10.50
N VAL A 176 -7.86 -13.56 10.84
CA VAL A 176 -8.67 -14.60 10.20
C VAL A 176 -9.94 -14.77 11.03
N GLU A 177 -11.11 -14.57 10.43
CA GLU A 177 -12.40 -14.87 11.02
C GLU A 177 -13.03 -16.07 10.31
N LYS A 178 -13.52 -17.03 11.09
CA LYS A 178 -14.25 -18.17 10.55
C LYS A 178 -15.73 -17.83 10.55
N VAL A 179 -16.31 -17.72 9.36
CA VAL A 179 -17.73 -17.39 9.19
C VAL A 179 -18.43 -18.62 8.63
N VAL A 180 -19.50 -19.05 9.30
CA VAL A 180 -20.41 -20.04 8.74
C VAL A 180 -21.31 -19.30 7.74
N PRO A 181 -21.28 -19.66 6.45
CA PRO A 181 -22.12 -18.99 5.46
C PRO A 181 -23.62 -19.15 5.83
N PRO A 182 -24.46 -18.13 5.57
CA PRO A 182 -25.88 -18.22 5.88
C PRO A 182 -26.51 -19.36 5.07
N LYS A 183 -27.21 -20.27 5.76
CA LYS A 183 -28.03 -21.32 5.14
C LYS A 183 -28.92 -20.71 4.07
N GLY A 184 -28.68 -21.05 2.81
CA GLY A 184 -29.62 -20.78 1.74
C GLY A 184 -30.96 -21.44 2.10
N GLU A 185 -32.08 -20.82 1.75
CA GLU A 185 -33.40 -21.46 1.85
C GLU A 185 -33.39 -22.73 0.99
N ALA A 186 -33.11 -23.87 1.63
CA ALA A 186 -33.07 -25.17 0.97
C ALA A 186 -34.51 -25.64 0.68
N VAL A 187 -34.74 -25.97 -0.58
CA VAL A 187 -35.76 -26.94 -0.97
C VAL A 187 -35.23 -28.30 -0.54
N ASP A 188 -36.02 -28.97 0.29
CA ASP A 188 -35.92 -30.33 0.85
C ASP A 188 -35.10 -31.34 0.00
N ASP A 189 -33.89 -31.69 0.45
CA ASP A 189 -33.27 -33.00 0.20
C ASP A 189 -32.21 -33.29 1.30
N GLU A 190 -32.32 -34.48 1.90
CA GLU A 190 -31.54 -34.97 3.04
C GLU A 190 -30.12 -35.42 2.62
N ASP A 191 -29.15 -34.50 2.60
CA ASP A 191 -27.72 -34.82 2.73
C ASP A 191 -27.06 -33.79 3.66
N GLU A 192 -26.68 -34.23 4.87
CA GLU A 192 -25.88 -33.44 5.83
C GLU A 192 -24.43 -33.30 5.28
N GLU A 193 -24.22 -32.42 4.31
CA GLU A 193 -22.88 -31.89 4.02
C GLU A 193 -22.48 -30.95 5.16
N GLU A 194 -21.37 -31.27 5.85
CA GLU A 194 -20.74 -30.37 6.83
C GLU A 194 -20.49 -29.01 6.15
N GLU A 195 -21.20 -27.97 6.60
CA GLU A 195 -21.02 -26.60 6.09
C GLU A 195 -19.55 -26.20 6.27
N GLU A 196 -18.79 -26.15 5.17
CA GLU A 196 -17.40 -25.72 5.19
C GLU A 196 -17.33 -24.28 5.72
N GLU A 197 -16.77 -24.11 6.94
CA GLU A 197 -16.51 -22.81 7.53
C GLU A 197 -15.61 -22.00 6.58
N VAL A 198 -16.09 -20.84 6.12
CA VAL A 198 -15.33 -19.98 5.21
C VAL A 198 -14.42 -19.08 6.06
N GLU A 199 -13.12 -19.20 5.86
CA GLU A 199 -12.13 -18.31 6.49
C GLU A 199 -12.08 -16.98 5.74
N VAL A 200 -12.53 -15.90 6.38
CA VAL A 200 -12.46 -14.52 5.87
C VAL A 200 -11.27 -13.83 6.51
N LYS A 201 -10.32 -13.38 5.69
CA LYS A 201 -9.13 -12.65 6.13
C LYS A 201 -9.36 -11.14 6.08
N HIS A 202 -9.08 -10.44 7.17
CA HIS A 202 -9.15 -8.99 7.28
C HIS A 202 -7.76 -8.39 7.55
N LYS A 203 -7.36 -7.41 6.73
CA LYS A 203 -6.19 -6.57 7.06
C LYS A 203 -6.49 -5.77 8.33
N THR A 204 -5.55 -5.77 9.25
CA THR A 204 -5.61 -5.07 10.55
C THR A 204 -4.40 -4.18 10.71
N LEU A 205 -4.58 -3.06 11.41
CA LEU A 205 -3.53 -2.08 11.67
C LEU A 205 -3.34 -1.95 13.17
N THR A 206 -2.11 -2.12 13.65
CA THR A 206 -1.79 -2.00 15.09
C THR A 206 -0.83 -0.84 15.32
N LYS A 207 -1.19 0.07 16.24
CA LYS A 207 -0.30 1.15 16.69
C LYS A 207 0.87 0.57 17.48
N GLU A 208 2.08 0.88 17.04
CA GLU A 208 3.30 0.36 17.65
C GLU A 208 3.99 1.44 18.50
N ALA A 209 4.31 2.59 17.90
CA ALA A 209 5.04 3.66 18.57
C ALA A 209 4.55 5.04 18.14
N LEU A 210 4.33 5.93 19.12
CA LEU A 210 4.10 7.35 18.87
C LEU A 210 5.45 8.03 18.68
N ILE A 211 5.69 8.56 17.48
CA ILE A 211 6.93 9.29 17.18
C ILE A 211 6.82 10.75 17.63
N GLY A 212 5.65 11.36 17.46
CA GLY A 212 5.39 12.72 17.92
C GLY A 212 4.01 13.22 17.55
N ALA A 213 3.65 14.40 18.04
CA ALA A 213 2.36 15.03 17.76
C ALA A 213 2.53 16.54 17.60
N ALA A 214 1.68 17.16 16.80
CA ALA A 214 1.63 18.60 16.64
C ALA A 214 0.20 19.08 16.38
N GLU A 215 -0.04 20.35 16.66
CA GLU A 215 -1.30 21.04 16.37
C GLU A 215 -1.04 22.41 15.77
N ALA A 216 -2.01 22.91 15.00
CA ALA A 216 -2.02 24.29 14.53
C ALA A 216 -3.44 24.85 14.47
N GLN A 217 -3.51 26.17 14.59
CA GLN A 217 -4.72 26.95 14.39
C GLN A 217 -4.99 27.08 12.89
N ALA A 218 -6.05 26.45 12.38
CA ALA A 218 -6.43 26.57 10.98
C ALA A 218 -6.85 28.01 10.68
N VAL A 219 -6.34 28.56 9.58
CA VAL A 219 -6.67 29.90 9.11
C VAL A 219 -7.45 29.88 7.80
N LEU A 220 -7.40 28.78 7.05
CA LEU A 220 -8.08 28.60 5.76
C LEU A 220 -9.30 27.68 5.85
N GLY A 221 -9.72 27.32 7.06
CA GLY A 221 -10.89 26.48 7.27
C GLY A 221 -12.16 27.04 6.62
N ILE A 222 -12.90 26.17 5.94
CA ILE A 222 -14.19 26.46 5.32
C ILE A 222 -15.29 25.63 5.99
N GLN A 223 -16.52 26.14 5.98
CA GLN A 223 -17.68 25.38 6.42
C GLN A 223 -18.35 24.73 5.22
N VAL A 224 -18.55 23.42 5.27
CA VAL A 224 -19.24 22.67 4.22
C VAL A 224 -20.71 23.10 4.17
N LYS A 225 -21.16 23.52 2.98
CA LYS A 225 -22.54 23.95 2.71
C LYS A 225 -23.25 22.95 1.79
N GLY A 226 -24.56 22.83 1.91
CA GLY A 226 -25.40 22.00 1.04
C GLY A 226 -26.08 20.84 1.79
N PRO A 227 -26.76 19.91 1.09
CA PRO A 227 -27.52 18.82 1.72
C PRO A 227 -26.67 17.56 2.02
N SER A 228 -25.36 17.68 2.21
CA SER A 228 -24.50 16.52 2.51
C SER A 228 -24.55 16.13 4.00
N LYS A 229 -24.12 14.91 4.32
CA LYS A 229 -23.94 14.46 5.71
C LYS A 229 -22.86 15.26 6.47
N GLU A 230 -22.05 16.02 5.74
CA GLU A 230 -20.98 16.85 6.29
C GLU A 230 -21.38 18.33 6.37
N ALA A 231 -22.60 18.67 5.98
CA ALA A 231 -23.11 20.03 6.03
C ALA A 231 -23.00 20.61 7.45
N GLY A 232 -22.43 21.80 7.56
CA GLY A 232 -22.18 22.48 8.83
C GLY A 232 -20.81 22.19 9.44
N LYS A 233 -20.13 21.11 9.04
CA LYS A 233 -18.77 20.80 9.52
C LYS A 233 -17.74 21.76 8.94
N TRP A 234 -16.73 22.08 9.75
CA TRP A 234 -15.57 22.84 9.29
C TRP A 234 -14.50 21.89 8.77
N THR A 235 -13.94 22.19 7.61
CA THR A 235 -12.85 21.41 7.00
C THR A 235 -11.77 22.34 6.45
N THR A 236 -10.57 21.81 6.27
CA THR A 236 -9.49 22.48 5.52
C THR A 236 -8.73 21.45 4.71
N THR A 237 -8.17 21.87 3.58
CA THR A 237 -7.33 21.01 2.75
C THR A 237 -5.88 21.17 3.19
N VAL A 238 -5.22 20.06 3.52
CA VAL A 238 -3.82 20.05 3.94
C VAL A 238 -2.96 19.24 2.98
N GLU A 239 -1.69 19.64 2.88
CA GLU A 239 -0.61 18.87 2.30
C GLU A 239 0.27 18.36 3.45
N ALA A 240 0.32 17.04 3.63
CA ALA A 240 1.24 16.38 4.55
C ALA A 240 2.47 15.92 3.76
N THR A 241 3.66 16.36 4.18
CA THR A 241 4.94 15.89 3.66
C THR A 241 5.72 15.22 4.78
N ILE A 242 6.17 13.99 4.53
CA ILE A 242 7.11 13.26 5.39
C ILE A 242 8.42 13.06 4.65
N ILE A 243 9.52 13.29 5.36
CA ILE A 243 10.88 13.03 4.91
C ILE A 243 11.51 12.11 5.94
N VAL A 244 12.03 10.98 5.48
CA VAL A 244 12.87 10.08 6.26
C VAL A 244 14.25 10.11 5.65
N ASP A 245 15.25 10.56 6.40
CA ASP A 245 16.61 10.67 5.88
C ASP A 245 17.35 9.32 5.85
N ALA A 246 18.58 9.31 5.35
CA ALA A 246 19.40 8.10 5.26
C ALA A 246 19.80 7.51 6.64
N SER A 247 19.69 8.30 7.72
CA SER A 247 19.91 7.83 9.08
C SER A 247 18.65 7.19 9.70
N GLY A 248 17.47 7.51 9.16
CA GLY A 248 16.16 7.14 9.72
C GLY A 248 15.51 8.26 10.53
N ALA A 249 16.09 9.47 10.57
CA ALA A 249 15.45 10.60 11.22
C ALA A 249 14.26 11.08 10.39
N VAL A 250 13.19 11.50 11.07
CA VAL A 250 11.90 11.82 10.45
C VAL A 250 11.57 13.29 10.62
N ASP A 251 11.17 13.95 9.53
CA ASP A 251 10.61 15.30 9.50
C ASP A 251 9.24 15.26 8.81
N VAL A 252 8.18 15.55 9.56
CA VAL A 252 6.82 15.65 9.05
C VAL A 252 6.37 17.09 9.12
N THR A 253 5.85 17.60 8.01
CA THR A 253 5.21 18.90 7.92
C THR A 253 3.80 18.75 7.36
N VAL A 254 2.80 19.23 8.07
CA VAL A 254 1.41 19.34 7.61
C VAL A 254 1.09 20.81 7.43
N LYS A 255 0.66 21.20 6.22
CA LYS A 255 0.42 22.60 5.84
C LYS A 255 -0.94 22.77 5.17
N GLU A 256 -1.70 23.79 5.55
CA GLU A 256 -2.91 24.17 4.81
C GLU A 256 -2.57 24.67 3.40
N ILE A 257 -3.31 24.18 2.40
CA ILE A 257 -3.13 24.60 1.01
C ILE A 257 -3.77 25.96 0.80
N GLY A 258 -2.94 26.98 0.66
CA GLY A 258 -3.36 28.33 0.29
C GLY A 258 -2.38 29.38 0.79
N LYS A 259 -2.73 30.65 0.53
CA LYS A 259 -1.92 31.79 0.96
C LYS A 259 -2.01 31.92 2.48
N ASP A 260 -0.86 32.05 3.15
CA ASP A 260 -0.75 32.22 4.59
C ASP A 260 -1.33 31.05 5.42
N GLY A 261 -1.47 29.86 4.81
CA GLY A 261 -1.99 28.66 5.48
C GLY A 261 -1.14 28.21 6.67
N ALA A 262 -1.81 27.68 7.70
CA ALA A 262 -1.15 27.22 8.91
C ALA A 262 -0.22 26.03 8.63
N VAL A 263 0.85 25.90 9.44
CA VAL A 263 1.86 24.84 9.34
C VAL A 263 2.09 24.25 10.72
N ALA A 264 2.13 22.92 10.79
CA ALA A 264 2.54 22.16 11.97
C ALA A 264 3.61 21.14 11.57
N THR A 265 4.60 20.94 12.44
CA THR A 265 5.77 20.11 12.14
C THR A 265 6.09 19.20 13.32
N VAL A 266 6.48 17.96 13.02
CA VAL A 266 7.05 17.00 13.96
C VAL A 266 8.43 16.60 13.46
N LYS A 267 9.44 16.63 14.33
CA LYS A 267 10.79 16.14 14.03
C LYS A 267 11.19 15.11 15.07
N ALA A 268 11.67 13.97 14.62
CA ALA A 268 12.19 12.92 15.49
C ALA A 268 13.58 12.48 15.02
N PRO A 269 14.52 12.27 15.96
CA PRO A 269 15.83 11.72 15.61
C PRO A 269 15.69 10.27 15.12
N ALA A 270 16.74 9.77 14.46
CA ALA A 270 16.82 8.36 14.15
C ALA A 270 16.78 7.50 15.43
N PRO A 271 16.12 6.32 15.40
CA PRO A 271 16.05 5.39 16.53
C PRO A 271 17.40 4.76 16.90
#